data_AF-A0A3C2DWV6-F1
#
_entry.id   AF-A0A3C2DWV6-F1
#
_cell.length_a   1.000
_cell.length_b   1.000
_cell.length_c   1.000
_cell.angle_alpha   90.00
_cell.angle_beta   90.00
_cell.angle_gamma   90.00
#
_symmetry.space_group_name_H-M   'P 1'
#
loop_
_entity.id
_entity.type
_entity.pdbx_description
1 polymer ?
#
loop_
_entity_poly.entity_id
_entity_poly.type
_entity_poly.pdbx_seq_one_letter_code
_entity_poly.pdbx_strand_id
1 'polypeptide(L)'
;MKKYYALYKKQFILGPAFKLAEAILELLVPLVMARIIDVGIKNGDIPYIIKMGLLMVGLGIMGLLCAIVCQYSAAVAQQGVGTEIRNDMFKK
;
A
#
# COMPACT_ATOMS: atom_id res chain seq x y z
N MET A 1 -17.59 22.92 -1.97
CA MET A 1 -17.29 21.46 -2.06
C MET A 1 -16.89 20.97 -3.46
N LYS A 2 -17.66 21.22 -4.54
CA LYS A 2 -17.30 20.76 -5.92
C LYS A 2 -15.95 21.30 -6.45
N LYS A 3 -15.49 22.47 -5.96
CA LYS A 3 -14.23 23.12 -6.39
C LYS A 3 -12.96 22.39 -5.89
N TYR A 4 -13.00 21.76 -4.72
CA TYR A 4 -11.88 20.98 -4.14
C TYR A 4 -11.75 19.57 -4.74
N TYR A 5 -12.87 18.97 -5.12
CA TYR A 5 -12.91 17.68 -5.82
C TYR A 5 -12.19 17.70 -7.17
N ALA A 6 -12.16 18.85 -7.86
CA ALA A 6 -11.57 18.96 -9.19
C ALA A 6 -10.03 19.05 -9.18
N LEU A 7 -9.42 19.63 -8.14
CA LEU A 7 -7.96 19.72 -8.01
C LEU A 7 -7.33 18.40 -7.53
N TYR A 8 -8.00 17.67 -6.63
CA TYR A 8 -7.46 16.43 -6.01
C TYR A 8 -8.04 15.13 -6.60
N LYS A 9 -8.80 15.22 -7.70
CA LYS A 9 -9.45 14.07 -8.37
C LYS A 9 -8.45 12.97 -8.76
N LYS A 10 -7.23 13.35 -9.13
CA LYS A 10 -6.14 12.40 -9.41
C LYS A 10 -5.71 11.66 -8.15
N GLN A 11 -5.43 12.33 -7.03
CA GLN A 11 -5.05 11.66 -5.78
C GLN A 11 -6.17 10.81 -5.18
N PHE A 12 -7.43 11.21 -5.33
CA PHE A 12 -8.58 10.46 -4.79
C PHE A 12 -8.84 9.12 -5.51
N ILE A 13 -8.43 8.99 -6.77
CA ILE A 13 -8.52 7.73 -7.54
C ILE A 13 -7.20 6.95 -7.44
N LEU A 14 -6.07 7.64 -7.44
CA LEU A 14 -4.75 7.02 -7.35
C LEU A 14 -4.52 6.37 -5.97
N GLY A 15 -4.99 7.00 -4.89
CA GLY A 15 -4.86 6.47 -3.51
C GLY A 15 -5.49 5.08 -3.34
N PRO A 16 -6.79 4.89 -3.64
CA PRO A 16 -7.44 3.58 -3.57
C PRO A 16 -6.79 2.55 -4.49
N ALA A 17 -6.37 2.94 -5.70
CA ALA A 17 -5.71 2.03 -6.64
C ALA A 17 -4.35 1.54 -6.10
N PHE A 18 -3.53 2.43 -5.54
CA PHE A 18 -2.26 2.06 -4.91
C PHE A 18 -2.47 1.20 -3.66
N LYS A 19 -3.46 1.52 -2.82
CA LYS A 19 -3.79 0.71 -1.65
C LYS A 19 -4.30 -0.68 -2.01
N LEU A 20 -5.07 -0.81 -3.09
CA LEU A 20 -5.49 -2.11 -3.64
C LEU A 20 -4.28 -2.91 -4.15
N ALA A 21 -3.36 -2.29 -4.88
CA ALA A 21 -2.14 -2.95 -5.34
C ALA A 21 -1.26 -3.42 -4.17
N GLU A 22 -1.10 -2.58 -3.13
CA GLU A 22 -0.43 -2.95 -1.88
C GLU A 22 -1.12 -4.14 -1.18
N ALA A 23 -2.45 -4.12 -1.07
CA ALA A 23 -3.21 -5.19 -0.43
C ALA A 23 -3.06 -6.54 -1.17
N ILE A 24 -2.98 -6.52 -2.50
CA ILE A 24 -2.70 -7.72 -3.31
C ILE A 24 -1.30 -8.26 -2.97
N LEU A 25 -0.29 -7.39 -2.84
CA LEU A 25 1.06 -7.80 -2.46
C LEU A 25 1.10 -8.38 -1.04
N GLU A 26 0.40 -7.77 -0.08
CA GLU A 26 0.27 -8.31 1.28
C GLU A 26 -0.43 -9.68 1.29
N LEU A 27 -1.43 -9.90 0.43
CA LEU A 27 -2.11 -11.20 0.27
C LEU A 27 -1.23 -12.27 -0.38
N LEU A 28 -0.22 -11.89 -1.17
CA LEU A 28 0.74 -12.83 -1.75
C LEU A 28 1.71 -13.38 -0.70
N VAL A 29 2.02 -12.62 0.36
CA VAL A 29 2.92 -13.06 1.45
C VAL A 29 2.45 -14.37 2.12
N PRO A 30 1.20 -14.48 2.64
CA PRO A 30 0.70 -15.72 3.22
C PRO A 30 0.53 -16.84 2.19
N LEU A 31 0.29 -16.52 0.92
CA LEU A 31 0.23 -17.51 -0.16
C LEU A 31 1.60 -18.16 -0.39
N VAL A 32 2.66 -17.36 -0.43
CA VAL A 32 4.04 -17.86 -0.50
C VAL A 32 4.40 -18.64 0.76
N MET A 33 3.97 -18.16 1.93
CA MET A 33 4.19 -18.86 3.21
C MET A 33 3.54 -20.25 3.24
N ALA A 34 2.32 -20.40 2.74
CA ALA A 34 1.66 -21.70 2.60
C ALA A 34 2.47 -22.64 1.70
N ARG A 35 2.99 -22.15 0.56
CA ARG A 35 3.86 -22.94 -0.32
C ARG A 35 5.18 -23.35 0.33
N ILE A 36 5.76 -22.51 1.19
CA ILE A 36 6.96 -22.87 1.96
C ILE A 36 6.68 -24.05 2.88
N ILE A 37 5.52 -24.06 3.54
CA ILE A 37 5.13 -25.15 4.45
C ILE A 37 4.81 -26.42 3.65
N ASP A 38 3.95 -26.32 2.63
CA ASP A 38 3.46 -27.49 1.88
C ASP A 38 4.52 -28.17 1.02
N VAL A 39 5.50 -27.41 0.51
CA VAL A 39 6.52 -27.92 -0.42
C VAL A 39 7.90 -27.94 0.23
N GLY A 40 8.30 -26.83 0.86
CA GLY A 40 9.62 -26.72 1.47
C GLY A 40 9.78 -27.62 2.69
N ILE A 41 8.88 -27.49 3.67
CA ILE A 41 8.95 -28.28 4.91
C ILE A 41 8.60 -29.74 4.64
N LYS A 42 7.55 -30.01 3.84
CA LYS A 42 7.12 -31.37 3.51
C LYS A 42 8.17 -32.20 2.76
N ASN A 43 8.93 -31.59 1.85
CA ASN A 43 10.02 -32.26 1.12
C ASN A 43 11.38 -32.16 1.83
N GLY A 44 11.49 -31.43 2.95
CA GLY A 44 12.74 -31.22 3.68
C GLY A 44 13.77 -30.34 2.95
N ASP A 45 13.33 -29.53 1.98
CA ASP A 45 14.21 -28.81 1.05
C ASP A 45 14.58 -27.42 1.60
N ILE A 46 15.55 -27.40 2.53
CA ILE A 46 16.05 -26.18 3.21
C ILE A 46 16.49 -25.07 2.23
N PRO A 47 17.20 -25.36 1.11
CA PRO A 47 17.58 -24.33 0.14
C PRO A 47 16.38 -23.63 -0.50
N TYR A 48 15.29 -24.37 -0.74
CA TYR A 48 14.05 -23.83 -1.29
C TYR A 48 13.35 -22.91 -0.29
N ILE A 49 13.31 -23.29 1.00
CA ILE A 49 12.75 -22.48 2.08
C ILE A 49 13.48 -21.14 2.19
N ILE A 50 14.81 -21.14 2.17
CA ILE A 50 15.60 -19.90 2.26
C ILE A 50 15.40 -18.99 1.04
N LYS A 51 15.37 -19.54 -0.18
CA LYS A 51 15.09 -18.76 -1.40
C LYS A 51 13.71 -18.11 -1.36
N MET A 52 12.69 -18.84 -0.95
CA MET A 52 11.32 -18.31 -0.85
C MET A 52 11.16 -17.33 0.32
N GLY A 53 11.85 -17.54 1.45
CA GLY A 53 11.89 -16.58 2.55
C GLY A 53 12.53 -15.26 2.14
N LEU A 54 13.63 -15.29 1.37
CA LEU A 54 14.24 -14.09 0.82
C LEU A 54 13.29 -13.34 -0.13
N LEU A 55 12.53 -14.08 -0.94
CA LEU A 55 11.52 -13.53 -1.84
C LEU A 55 10.36 -12.87 -1.07
N MET A 56 9.92 -13.46 0.05
CA MET A 56 8.93 -12.84 0.95
C MET A 56 9.43 -11.51 1.53
N VAL A 57 10.69 -11.44 1.95
CA VAL A 57 11.29 -10.18 2.45
C VAL A 57 11.29 -9.12 1.34
N GLY A 58 11.66 -9.50 0.12
CA GLY A 58 11.61 -8.59 -1.03
C GLY A 58 10.21 -8.07 -1.33
N LEU A 59 9.21 -8.95 -1.33
CA LEU A 59 7.80 -8.57 -1.48
C LEU A 59 7.32 -7.64 -0.37
N GLY A 60 7.72 -7.91 0.88
CA GLY A 60 7.41 -7.07 2.04
C GLY A 60 7.99 -5.67 1.93
N ILE A 61 9.27 -5.54 1.54
CA ILE A 61 9.91 -4.22 1.32
C ILE A 61 9.20 -3.46 0.20
N MET A 62 8.86 -4.13 -0.91
CA MET A 62 8.15 -3.49 -2.02
C MET A 62 6.74 -3.03 -1.61
N GLY A 63 6.02 -3.84 -0.83
CA GLY A 63 4.73 -3.47 -0.25
C GLY A 63 4.84 -2.25 0.67
N LEU A 64 5.86 -2.21 1.53
CA LEU A 64 6.08 -1.12 2.48
C LEU A 64 6.40 0.20 1.76
N LEU A 65 7.21 0.17 0.69
CA LEU A 65 7.47 1.33 -0.15
C LEU A 65 6.19 1.85 -0.81
N CYS A 66 5.35 0.95 -1.33
CA CYS A 66 4.05 1.28 -1.91
C CYS A 66 3.13 1.94 -0.87
N ALA A 67 3.09 1.38 0.35
CA ALA A 67 2.31 1.87 1.48
C ALA A 67 2.67 3.31 1.86
N ILE A 68 3.97 3.59 1.97
CA ILE A 68 4.47 4.93 2.32
C ILE A 68 4.06 5.96 1.26
N VAL A 69 4.24 5.65 -0.03
CA VAL A 69 3.86 6.55 -1.13
C VAL A 69 2.36 6.82 -1.12
N CYS A 70 1.55 5.79 -0.91
CA CYS A 70 0.10 5.92 -0.79
C CYS A 70 -0.29 6.80 0.40
N GLN A 71 0.27 6.54 1.58
CA GLN A 71 -0.01 7.30 2.81
C GLN A 71 0.42 8.76 2.70
N TYR A 72 1.57 9.03 2.09
CA TYR A 72 2.06 10.40 1.86
C TYR A 72 1.12 11.18 0.95
N SER A 73 0.71 10.59 -0.17
CA SER A 73 -0.23 11.23 -1.11
C SER A 73 -1.59 11.52 -0.44
N ALA A 74 -2.08 10.57 0.37
CA ALA A 74 -3.32 10.74 1.13
C ALA A 74 -3.21 11.85 2.18
N ALA A 75 -2.11 11.89 2.93
CA ALA A 75 -1.87 12.90 3.98
C ALA A 75 -1.81 14.33 3.40
N VAL A 76 -1.09 14.52 2.29
CA VAL A 76 -1.01 15.83 1.62
C VAL A 76 -2.39 16.27 1.10
N ALA A 77 -3.16 15.36 0.50
CA ALA A 77 -4.51 15.67 0.02
C ALA A 77 -5.46 16.04 1.17
N GLN A 78 -5.44 15.28 2.27
CA GLN A 78 -6.27 15.55 3.45
C GLN A 78 -5.94 16.89 4.10
N GLN A 79 -4.66 17.20 4.30
CA GLN A 79 -4.23 18.46 4.91
C GLN A 79 -4.51 19.68 4.03
N GLY A 80 -4.31 19.56 2.71
CA GLY A 80 -4.63 20.63 1.77
C GLY A 80 -6.12 20.97 1.73
N VAL A 81 -7.00 19.95 1.70
CA VAL A 81 -8.46 20.15 1.73
C VAL A 81 -8.91 20.72 3.09
N GLY A 82 -8.37 20.23 4.20
CA GLY A 82 -8.72 20.72 5.54
C GLY A 82 -8.32 22.18 5.77
N THR A 83 -7.14 22.59 5.26
CA THR A 83 -6.66 23.98 5.37
C THR A 83 -7.55 24.94 4.62
N GLU A 84 -7.94 24.58 3.40
CA GLU A 84 -8.79 25.42 2.57
C GLU A 84 -10.22 25.52 3.10
N ILE A 85 -10.79 24.44 3.64
CA ILE A 85 -12.09 24.48 4.35
C ILE A 85 -12.01 25.43 5.56
N ARG A 86 -10.93 25.35 6.34
CA ARG A 86 -10.72 26.24 7.49
C ARG A 86 -10.61 27.70 7.05
N ASN A 87 -9.89 27.96 5.96
CA ASN A 87 -9.70 29.32 5.45
C ASN A 87 -11.02 29.92 4.93
N ASP A 88 -11.86 29.13 4.24
CA ASP A 88 -13.21 29.55 3.82
C ASP A 88 -14.15 29.80 5.02
N MET A 89 -13.99 29.05 6.12
CA MET A 89 -14.76 29.28 7.36
C MET A 89 -14.37 30.57 8.08
N PHE A 90 -13.08 30.94 8.11
CA PHE A 90 -12.60 32.14 8.80
C PHE A 90 -12.67 33.42 7.94
N LYS A 91 -12.80 33.28 6.61
CA LYS A 91 -13.02 34.42 5.70
C LYS A 91 -14.44 34.98 5.73
N LYS A 92 -15.35 34.35 6.48
CA LYS A 92 -16.74 34.75 6.65
C LYS A 92 -17.02 34.95 8.12
#